data_AF-A0A2V6PX36-F1
#
_entry.id   AF-A0A2V6PX36-F1
#
_cell.length_a   1.000
_cell.length_b   1.000
_cell.length_c   1.000
_cell.angle_alpha   90.00
_cell.angle_beta   90.00
_cell.angle_gamma   90.00
#
_symmetry.space_group_name_H-M   'P 1'
#
loop_
_entity.id
_entity.type
_entity.pdbx_description
1 polymer ?
#
loop_
_entity_poly.entity_id
_entity_poly.type
_entity_poly.pdbx_seq_one_letter_code
_entity_poly.pdbx_strand_id
1 'polypeptide(L)' 'MCNVRIEAIEQALQANPFIPFRMIMPSDRSIPVPHQDFVSIAPNRKWLLVWNKRGGWSLIEPALVVQLNFNGAHRR' A
#
# COMPACT_ATOMS: atom_id res chain seq x y z
N MET A 1 -0.27 17.51 7.22
CA MET A 1 -0.11 16.14 6.70
C MET A 1 -1.28 15.85 5.77
N CYS A 2 -1.02 15.43 4.54
CA CYS A 2 -2.06 14.97 3.62
C CYS A 2 -2.11 13.44 3.74
N ASN A 3 -3.17 12.89 4.33
CA ASN A 3 -3.35 11.44 4.36
C ASN A 3 -3.86 10.94 3.01
N VAL A 4 -3.42 9.75 2.61
CA VAL A 4 -4.00 9.05 1.45
C VAL A 4 -5.39 8.55 1.83
N ARG A 5 -6.39 8.80 0.99
CA ARG A 5 -7.70 8.18 1.17
C ARG A 5 -7.66 6.72 0.73
N ILE A 6 -8.43 5.86 1.38
CA ILE A 6 -8.40 4.42 1.09
C ILE A 6 -8.72 4.11 -0.39
N GLU A 7 -9.55 4.92 -1.04
CA GLU A 7 -9.90 4.75 -2.45
C GLU A 7 -8.66 4.81 -3.36
N ALA A 8 -7.64 5.61 -3.01
CA ALA A 8 -6.39 5.67 -3.77
C ALA A 8 -5.57 4.38 -3.62
N ILE A 9 -5.65 3.73 -2.46
CA ILE A 9 -5.01 2.41 -2.23
C ILE A 9 -5.77 1.33 -3.02
N GLU A 10 -7.10 1.35 -2.99
CA GLU A 10 -7.95 0.44 -3.79
C GLU A 10 -7.65 0.60 -5.29
N GLN A 11 -7.57 1.84 -5.79
CA GLN A 11 -7.22 2.13 -7.18
C GLN A 11 -5.82 1.60 -7.55
N ALA A 12 -4.82 1.79 -6.68
CA ALA A 12 -3.47 1.28 -6.92
C ALA A 12 -3.42 -0.25 -6.97
N LEU A 13 -4.21 -0.93 -6.13
CA LEU A 13 -4.31 -2.39 -6.11
C LEU A 13 -5.05 -2.95 -7.33
N GLN A 14 -6.06 -2.24 -7.82
CA GLN A 14 -6.89 -2.66 -8.97
C GLN A 14 -6.34 -2.20 -10.32
N ALA A 15 -5.23 -1.45 -10.36
CA ALA A 15 -4.62 -0.98 -11.58
C ALA A 15 -4.25 -2.16 -12.50
N ASN A 16 -4.55 -2.03 -13.80
CA ASN A 16 -4.21 -3.02 -14.82
C ASN A 16 -3.42 -2.35 -15.96
N PRO A 17 -2.12 -2.67 -16.15
CA PRO A 17 -1.34 -3.61 -15.35
C PRO A 17 -1.07 -3.11 -13.92
N PHE A 18 -0.94 -4.04 -12.98
CA PHE A 18 -0.56 -3.71 -11.60
C PHE A 18 0.86 -3.12 -11.57
N ILE A 19 1.04 -2.01 -10.86
CA ILE A 19 2.34 -1.35 -10.70
C ILE A 19 2.79 -1.52 -9.24
N PRO A 20 3.89 -2.24 -8.97
CA PRO A 20 4.42 -2.38 -7.61
C PRO A 20 4.71 -1.04 -6.93
N PHE A 21 4.29 -0.91 -5.68
CA PHE A 21 4.46 0.30 -4.90
C PHE A 21 4.87 0.02 -3.45
N ARG A 22 5.16 1.09 -2.73
CA ARG A 22 5.44 1.10 -1.28
C ARG A 22 4.44 2.00 -0.60
N MET A 23 3.83 1.53 0.48
CA MET A 23 3.07 2.38 1.39
C MET A 23 4.03 3.06 2.35
N ILE A 24 4.04 4.38 2.33
CA ILE A 24 4.81 5.22 3.25
C ILE A 24 3.91 5.55 4.44
N MET A 25 4.40 5.20 5.63
CA MET A 25 3.76 5.40 6.92
C MET A 25 4.44 6.57 7.65
N PRO A 26 3.88 7.09 8.76
CA PRO A 26 4.60 7.97 9.66
C PRO A 26 5.95 7.37 10.09
N SER A 27 6.91 8.24 10.39
CA SER A 27 8.26 7.87 10.83
C SER A 27 9.07 7.10 9.77
N ASP A 28 8.87 7.42 8.49
CA ASP A 28 9.57 6.86 7.32
C ASP A 28 9.51 5.34 7.17
N ARG A 29 8.58 4.67 7.88
CA ARG A 29 8.35 3.24 7.71
C ARG A 29 7.73 2.99 6.34
N SER A 30 8.38 2.15 5.54
CA SER A 30 7.92 1.76 4.20
C SER A 30 7.48 0.29 4.20
N ILE A 31 6.29 0.00 3.68
CA ILE A 31 5.79 -1.36 3.51
C ILE A 31 5.68 -1.67 2.01
N PRO A 32 6.47 -2.61 1.46
CA PRO A 32 6.44 -2.93 0.04
C PRO A 32 5.21 -3.76 -0.33
N VAL A 33 4.57 -3.40 -1.45
CA VAL A 33 3.47 -4.14 -2.08
C VAL A 33 3.93 -4.60 -3.46
N PRO A 34 4.56 -5.80 -3.56
CA PRO A 34 5.13 -6.28 -4.82
C PRO A 34 4.07 -6.81 -5.81
N HIS A 35 2.87 -7.15 -5.33
CA HIS A 35 1.74 -7.64 -6.13
C HIS A 35 0.44 -7.34 -5.37
N GLN A 36 -0.69 -7.23 -6.07
CA GLN A 36 -2.01 -7.00 -5.44
C GLN A 36 -2.37 -8.08 -4.40
N ASP A 37 -1.99 -9.33 -4.64
CA ASP A 37 -2.28 -10.47 -3.75
C ASP A 37 -1.59 -10.39 -2.38
N PHE A 38 -0.61 -9.49 -2.24
CA PHE A 38 0.04 -9.25 -0.94
C PHE A 38 -0.84 -8.43 0.00
N VAL A 39 -2.00 -7.92 -0.46
CA VAL A 39 -2.88 -7.06 0.34
C VAL A 39 -4.29 -7.61 0.41
N SER A 40 -4.82 -7.70 1.63
CA SER A 40 -6.25 -7.90 1.88
C SER A 40 -6.84 -6.67 2.55
N ILE A 41 -7.90 -6.13 1.95
CA ILE A 41 -8.67 -5.02 2.54
C ILE A 41 -9.82 -5.62 3.33
N ALA A 42 -9.93 -5.27 4.62
CA ALA A 42 -11.08 -5.68 5.41
C ALA A 42 -12.38 -5.12 4.80
N PRO A 43 -13.51 -5.85 4.79
CA PRO A 43 -14.76 -5.38 4.19
C PRO A 43 -15.24 -4.02 4.72
N ASN A 44 -14.93 -3.72 5.98
CA ASN A 44 -15.26 -2.44 6.62
C ASN A 44 -14.27 -1.31 6.33
N ARG A 45 -13.25 -1.55 5.50
CA ARG A 45 -12.23 -0.58 5.08
C ARG A 45 -11.39 0.02 6.22
N LYS A 46 -11.42 -0.57 7.42
CA LYS A 46 -10.65 -0.06 8.56
C LYS A 46 -9.22 -0.60 8.61
N TRP A 47 -8.98 -1.73 7.96
CA TRP A 47 -7.71 -2.44 8.04
C TRP A 47 -7.25 -2.95 6.69
N LEU A 48 -5.95 -2.86 6.46
CA LEU A 48 -5.21 -3.53 5.39
C LEU A 48 -4.32 -4.57 6.05
N LEU A 49 -4.44 -5.83 5.66
CA LEU A 49 -3.46 -6.86 5.97
C LEU A 49 -2.48 -6.94 4.81
N VAL A 50 -1.20 -6.75 5.10
CA VAL A 50 -0.13 -6.77 4.10
C VAL A 50 0.85 -7.88 4.43
N TRP A 51 0.95 -8.85 3.54
CA TRP A 51 1.92 -9.93 3.65
C TRP A 51 3.33 -9.43 3.36
N ASN A 52 4.32 -10.05 4.01
CA ASN A 52 5.72 -9.88 3.65
C ASN A 52 6.22 -11.15 2.93
N LYS A 53 7.31 -11.02 2.17
CA LYS A 53 7.88 -12.15 1.41
C LYS A 53 8.45 -13.28 2.29
N ARG A 54 8.56 -13.08 3.60
CA ARG A 54 9.09 -14.04 4.57
C ARG A 54 7.98 -14.74 5.37
N GLY A 55 6.72 -14.62 4.96
CA GLY A 55 5.57 -15.28 5.59
C GLY A 55 4.97 -14.57 6.81
N GLY A 56 5.49 -13.40 7.20
CA GLY A 56 4.85 -12.54 8.19
C GLY A 56 3.86 -11.56 7.56
N TRP A 57 3.17 -10.79 8.39
CA TRP A 57 2.19 -9.80 7.94
C TRP A 57 2.26 -8.51 8.78
N SER A 58 1.61 -7.46 8.28
CA SER A 58 1.37 -6.21 9.01
C SER A 58 -0.09 -5.82 8.86
N LEU A 59 -0.73 -5.43 9.96
CA LEU A 59 -2.06 -4.85 9.96
C LEU A 59 -1.92 -3.33 10.01
N ILE A 60 -2.53 -2.64 9.04
CA ILE A 60 -2.36 -1.21 8.82
C ILE A 60 -3.73 -0.54 8.80
N GLU A 61 -3.86 0.58 9.50
CA GLU A 61 -4.99 1.49 9.29
C GLU A 61 -4.72 2.31 8.02
N PRO A 62 -5.63 2.33 7.02
CA PRO A 62 -5.44 3.10 5.79
C PRO A 62 -5.14 4.58 6.03
N ALA A 63 -5.72 5.15 7.10
CA ALA A 63 -5.50 6.55 7.48
C ALA A 63 -4.05 6.84 7.87
N LEU A 64 -3.24 5.84 8.22
CA LEU A 64 -1.82 6.01 8.50
C LEU A 64 -0.95 5.93 7.24
N VAL A 65 -1.53 5.75 6.05
CA VAL A 65 -0.76 5.82 4.80
C VAL A 65 -0.64 7.29 4.39
N VAL A 66 0.59 7.79 4.39
CA VAL A 66 0.93 9.18 4.05
C VAL A 66 1.14 9.34 2.55
N GLN A 67 1.70 8.30 1.89
CA GLN A 67 2.03 8.35 0.47
C GLN A 67 2.11 6.94 -0.12
N LEU A 68 1.78 6.82 -1.42
CA LEU A 68 2.07 5.64 -2.23
C LEU A 68 3.26 5.95 -3.16
N ASN A 69 4.37 5.23 -2.96
CA ASN A 69 5.55 5.35 -3.80
C ASN A 69 5.59 4.21 -4.81
N PHE A 70 5.26 4.51 -6.06
CA PHE A 70 5.41 3.57 -7.17
C PHE A 70 6.88 3.51 -7.56
N ASN A 71 7.44 2.30 -7.68
CA ASN A 71 8.80 2.13 -8.22
C ASN A 71 8.76 2.31 -9.75
N GLY A 72 8.39 3.50 -10.22
CA GLY A 72 8.53 3.92 -11.60
C GLY A 72 9.84 4.69 -11.72
N ALA A 73 10.69 4.29 -12.66
CA ALA A 73 11.87 5.03 -13.07
C ALA A 73 11.59 6.54 -13.13
N HIS A 74 12.20 7.31 -12.25
CA HIS A 74 12.49 8.71 -12.51
C HIS A 74 13.58 8.75 -13.60
N ARG A 75 13.17 8.47 -14.84
CA ARG A 75 13.92 8.83 -16.04
C ARG A 75 13.02 9.74 -16.85
N ARG A 76 13.12 11.03 -16.56
CA ARG A 76 13.19 12.12 -17.52
C ARG A 76 13.70 13.35 -16.79
#